data_AF-A0A6N2MNT3-F1
#
_entry.id   AF-A0A6N2MNT3-F1
#
_cell.length_a   1.000
_cell.length_b   1.000
_cell.length_c   1.000
_cell.angle_alpha   90.00
_cell.angle_beta   90.00
_cell.angle_gamma   90.00
#
_symmetry.space_group_name_H-M   'P 1'
#
loop_
_entity.id
_entity.type
_entity.pdbx_description
1 polymer ?
#
loop_
_entity_poly.entity_id
_entity_poly.type
_entity_poly.pdbx_seq_one_letter_code
_entity_poly.pdbx_strand_id
1 'polypeptide(L)'
;MDHFFQQQLLQGDVFCYANYPVNQSAFVPYICRPWGGSEVGVGSSSMEVHPTNMNKRMIELVKRSFTVKIETQEPDSKRCYQHMMSERLRRQKERNGYLALHSLLPHDTKKDKNSIMLMAAKQIQELEMYKEMLKIRNDEIEERLAASGIGNVESTQIRIEVDNPTSRVDPMIDVLKCLKNLGSKTRSIR
;
A
#
# COMPACT_ATOMS: atom_id res chain seq x y z
N MET A 1 11.07 13.69 28.83
CA MET A 1 12.13 13.58 27.80
C MET A 1 11.49 13.76 26.42
N ASP A 2 11.14 14.99 26.04
CA ASP A 2 10.00 15.22 25.12
C ASP A 2 10.36 16.11 23.91
N HIS A 3 11.57 15.96 23.36
CA HIS A 3 12.13 16.85 22.34
C HIS A 3 12.67 16.12 21.08
N PHE A 4 12.01 15.04 20.65
CA PHE A 4 12.47 14.24 19.49
C PHE A 4 11.56 14.26 18.25
N PHE A 5 10.36 14.88 18.33
CA PHE A 5 9.36 14.84 17.25
C PHE A 5 9.13 16.17 16.50
N GLN A 6 9.99 17.17 16.68
CA GLN A 6 9.72 18.54 16.21
C GLN A 6 10.71 19.08 15.15
N GLN A 7 11.54 18.23 14.54
CA GLN A 7 12.66 18.70 13.69
C GLN A 7 12.91 17.92 12.37
N GLN A 8 11.90 17.25 11.79
CA GLN A 8 12.02 16.57 10.47
C GLN A 8 10.86 16.87 9.49
N LEU A 9 10.29 18.08 9.53
CA LEU A 9 9.27 18.55 8.57
C LEU A 9 9.63 19.90 7.91
N LEU A 10 10.92 20.24 7.86
CA LEU A 10 11.45 21.44 7.18
C LEU A 10 12.68 21.12 6.31
N GLN A 11 12.55 20.11 5.45
CA GLN A 11 13.37 19.97 4.25
C GLN A 11 12.52 19.36 3.12
N GLY A 12 12.28 20.15 2.08
CA GLY A 12 11.27 19.89 1.06
C GLY A 12 10.85 21.22 0.43
N ASP A 13 11.74 21.79 -0.39
CA ASP A 13 11.67 23.18 -0.81
C ASP A 13 10.39 23.51 -1.60
N VAL A 14 9.64 24.49 -1.08
CA VAL A 14 8.41 25.00 -1.70
C VAL A 14 8.76 25.98 -2.82
N PHE A 15 9.30 25.47 -3.93
CA PHE A 15 9.39 26.20 -5.19
C PHE A 15 8.25 25.81 -6.14
N CYS A 16 7.03 26.13 -5.72
CA CYS A 16 5.89 26.29 -6.62
C CYS A 16 6.15 27.49 -7.55
N TYR A 17 6.93 27.30 -8.61
CA TYR A 17 7.03 28.27 -9.68
C TYR A 17 5.64 28.48 -10.29
N ALA A 18 5.06 29.63 -9.97
CA ALA A 18 3.77 30.06 -10.47
C ALA A 18 3.87 30.35 -11.98
N ASN A 19 3.73 29.30 -12.79
CA ASN A 19 3.38 29.45 -14.19
C ASN A 19 1.98 30.05 -14.25
N TYR A 20 1.94 31.38 -14.34
CA TYR A 20 0.71 32.14 -14.57
C TYR A 20 -0.06 31.51 -15.72
N PRO A 21 -1.41 31.38 -15.63
CA PRO A 21 -2.20 31.04 -16.78
C PRO A 21 -2.08 32.18 -17.80
N VAL A 22 -1.24 31.99 -18.81
CA VAL A 22 -1.19 32.87 -19.98
C VAL A 22 -2.60 32.90 -20.56
N ASN A 23 -3.17 34.09 -20.69
CA ASN A 23 -4.56 34.30 -21.11
C ASN A 23 -4.77 33.94 -22.60
N GLN A 24 -4.77 32.64 -22.90
CA GLN A 24 -5.24 32.09 -24.16
C GLN A 24 -6.78 32.14 -24.19
N SER A 25 -7.30 33.36 -24.33
CA SER A 25 -8.71 33.56 -24.64
C SER A 25 -9.02 32.87 -25.97
N ALA A 26 -9.86 31.83 -25.92
CA ALA A 26 -10.44 31.24 -27.13
C ALA A 26 -11.35 32.24 -27.89
N PHE A 27 -11.74 33.33 -27.23
CA PHE A 27 -12.48 34.45 -27.81
C PHE A 27 -11.50 35.52 -28.29
N VAL A 28 -11.17 35.47 -29.58
CA VAL A 28 -10.57 36.61 -30.28
C VAL A 28 -11.66 37.68 -30.42
N PRO A 29 -11.44 38.93 -29.98
CA PRO A 29 -12.39 40.01 -30.23
C PRO A 29 -12.58 40.21 -31.73
N TYR A 30 -13.83 40.35 -32.18
CA TYR A 30 -14.12 40.79 -33.56
C TYR A 30 -13.73 42.25 -33.71
N ILE A 31 -12.44 42.51 -33.93
CA ILE A 31 -11.95 43.80 -34.38
C ILE A 31 -12.47 43.99 -35.80
N CYS A 32 -13.56 44.74 -35.94
CA CYS A 32 -14.03 45.24 -37.22
C CYS A 32 -12.91 46.09 -37.83
N ARG A 33 -12.14 45.51 -38.76
CA ARG A 33 -11.07 46.21 -39.47
C ARG A 33 -11.67 47.44 -40.17
N PRO A 34 -11.25 48.67 -39.84
CA PRO A 34 -11.76 49.85 -40.52
C PRO A 34 -11.47 49.77 -42.02
N TRP A 35 -12.46 50.10 -42.85
CA TRP A 35 -12.29 50.16 -44.30
C TRP A 35 -11.68 51.52 -44.69
N GLY A 36 -10.40 51.48 -45.05
CA GLY A 36 -9.57 52.57 -45.57
C GLY A 36 -8.16 52.01 -45.82
N GLY A 37 -7.39 52.43 -46.81
CA GLY A 37 -7.46 53.69 -47.56
C GLY A 37 -6.20 54.50 -47.27
N SER A 38 -5.21 54.63 -48.17
CA SER A 38 -5.12 54.05 -49.53
C SER A 38 -3.78 53.29 -49.74
N GLU A 39 -2.83 53.54 -50.67
CA GLU A 39 -2.56 54.61 -51.64
C GLU A 39 -1.96 54.08 -52.97
N VAL A 40 -1.52 55.01 -53.83
CA VAL A 40 -0.97 54.90 -55.20
C VAL A 40 -0.06 53.69 -55.49
N GLY A 41 -0.40 52.93 -56.54
CA GLY A 41 0.50 52.01 -57.24
C GLY A 41 -0.04 51.68 -58.65
N VAL A 42 0.65 52.13 -59.71
CA VAL A 42 0.21 51.92 -61.11
C VAL A 42 0.73 50.60 -61.65
N GLY A 43 -0.16 49.68 -62.02
CA GLY A 43 0.20 48.43 -62.69
C GLY A 43 -1.01 47.53 -62.96
N SER A 44 -1.20 47.11 -64.22
CA SER A 44 -2.35 46.29 -64.63
C SER A 44 -2.07 44.79 -64.50
N SER A 45 -2.96 44.06 -63.81
CA SER A 45 -3.32 42.68 -64.17
C SER A 45 -4.62 42.28 -63.45
N SER A 46 -5.68 42.01 -64.22
CA SER A 46 -6.96 41.54 -63.69
C SER A 46 -6.94 40.04 -63.40
N MET A 47 -6.28 39.65 -62.31
CA MET A 47 -6.47 38.33 -61.71
C MET A 47 -7.85 38.27 -61.06
N GLU A 48 -8.84 37.75 -61.79
CA GLU A 48 -10.18 37.48 -61.28
C GLU A 48 -10.14 36.40 -60.19
N VAL A 49 -9.96 36.84 -58.93
CA VAL A 49 -10.21 36.01 -57.76
C VAL A 49 -11.73 35.85 -57.62
N HIS A 50 -12.32 35.03 -58.50
CA HIS A 50 -13.71 34.62 -58.39
C HIS A 50 -13.94 34.08 -56.97
N PRO A 51 -14.82 34.69 -56.16
CA PRO A 51 -15.05 34.22 -54.80
C PRO A 51 -15.61 32.80 -54.88
N THR A 52 -14.87 31.83 -54.37
CA THR A 52 -15.32 30.44 -54.32
C THR A 52 -16.66 30.42 -53.56
N ASN A 53 -17.72 29.98 -54.25
CA ASN A 53 -19.07 30.15 -53.71
C ASN A 53 -19.20 29.47 -52.34
N MET A 54 -20.14 29.96 -51.53
CA MET A 54 -20.26 29.50 -50.14
C MET A 54 -20.43 27.97 -50.04
N ASN A 55 -21.04 27.33 -51.04
CA ASN A 55 -21.16 25.87 -51.09
C ASN A 55 -19.79 25.19 -51.29
N LYS A 56 -18.92 25.68 -52.19
CA LYS A 56 -17.54 25.18 -52.33
C LYS A 56 -16.74 25.35 -51.03
N ARG A 57 -16.82 26.52 -50.38
CA ARG A 57 -16.15 26.79 -49.11
C ARG A 57 -16.66 25.91 -47.96
N MET A 58 -17.97 25.68 -47.89
CA MET A 58 -18.59 24.77 -46.93
C MET A 58 -18.18 23.31 -47.19
N ILE A 59 -18.15 22.86 -48.44
CA ILE A 59 -17.69 21.52 -48.82
C ILE A 59 -16.21 21.32 -48.46
N GLU A 60 -15.36 22.33 -48.65
CA GLU A 60 -13.94 22.28 -48.26
C GLU A 60 -13.77 22.23 -46.73
N LEU A 61 -14.50 23.06 -45.99
CA LEU A 61 -14.50 23.08 -44.53
C LEU A 61 -14.99 21.74 -43.97
N VAL A 62 -16.10 21.20 -44.51
CA VAL A 62 -16.63 19.86 -44.20
C VAL A 62 -15.56 18.80 -44.48
N LYS A 63 -14.96 18.76 -45.67
CA LYS A 63 -13.89 17.78 -46.00
C LYS A 63 -12.74 17.86 -44.99
N ARG A 64 -12.29 19.07 -44.65
CA ARG A 64 -11.23 19.32 -43.66
C ARG A 64 -11.62 18.89 -42.24
N SER A 65 -12.90 18.96 -41.87
CA SER A 65 -13.40 18.44 -40.58
C SER A 65 -13.52 16.90 -40.53
N PHE A 66 -13.69 16.24 -41.68
CA PHE A 66 -13.83 14.78 -41.77
C PHE A 66 -12.49 14.05 -41.99
N THR A 67 -11.56 14.58 -42.78
CA THR A 67 -10.25 13.94 -43.02
C THR A 67 -9.40 13.84 -41.75
N VAL A 68 -9.49 14.82 -40.85
CA VAL A 68 -8.72 14.90 -39.58
C VAL A 68 -9.04 13.77 -38.59
N LYS A 69 -10.06 12.93 -38.83
CA LYS A 69 -10.53 11.92 -37.86
C LYS A 69 -10.22 10.45 -38.18
N ILE A 70 -9.73 10.13 -39.38
CA ILE A 70 -9.68 8.73 -39.84
C ILE A 70 -8.35 8.02 -39.50
N GLU A 71 -7.22 8.74 -39.44
CA GLU A 71 -5.88 8.11 -39.37
C GLU A 71 -5.10 8.38 -38.07
N THR A 72 -5.66 9.07 -37.06
CA THR A 72 -4.89 9.43 -35.84
C THR A 72 -5.72 9.57 -34.55
N GLN A 73 -6.69 8.69 -34.28
CA GLN A 73 -7.44 8.71 -32.99
C GLN A 73 -7.47 7.39 -32.20
N GLU A 74 -6.72 6.38 -32.64
CA GLU A 74 -6.60 5.08 -31.96
C GLU A 74 -5.74 5.02 -30.67
N PRO A 75 -4.66 5.81 -30.46
CA PRO A 75 -3.76 5.57 -29.34
C PRO A 75 -4.35 6.00 -27.99
N ASP A 76 -5.04 7.15 -27.92
CA ASP A 76 -5.49 7.71 -26.64
C ASP A 76 -6.65 6.93 -26.02
N SER A 77 -7.54 6.33 -26.83
CA SER A 77 -8.59 5.42 -26.34
C SER A 77 -7.99 4.19 -25.65
N LYS A 78 -7.02 3.54 -26.30
CA LYS A 78 -6.30 2.38 -25.78
C LYS A 78 -5.48 2.73 -24.53
N ARG A 79 -4.79 3.87 -24.54
CA ARG A 79 -4.03 4.41 -23.39
C ARG A 79 -4.94 4.73 -22.19
N CYS A 80 -6.09 5.35 -22.43
CA CYS A 80 -7.09 5.66 -21.41
C CYS A 80 -7.66 4.37 -20.78
N TYR A 81 -8.00 3.37 -21.60
CA TYR A 81 -8.43 2.05 -21.13
C TYR A 81 -7.35 1.35 -20.27
N GLN A 82 -6.10 1.32 -20.75
CA GLN A 82 -4.97 0.75 -20.00
C GLN A 82 -4.71 1.47 -18.66
N HIS A 83 -4.82 2.80 -18.64
CA HIS A 83 -4.73 3.59 -17.41
C HIS A 83 -5.86 3.25 -16.43
N MET A 84 -7.12 3.20 -16.92
CA MET A 84 -8.27 2.82 -16.10
C MET A 84 -8.13 1.41 -15.52
N MET A 85 -7.65 0.43 -16.30
CA MET A 85 -7.43 -0.94 -15.81
C MET A 85 -6.28 -1.00 -14.80
N SER A 86 -5.17 -0.31 -15.07
CA SER A 86 -4.04 -0.19 -14.14
C SER A 86 -4.46 0.41 -12.80
N GLU A 87 -5.26 1.48 -12.80
CA GLU A 87 -5.75 2.12 -11.56
C GLU A 87 -6.80 1.27 -10.83
N ARG A 88 -7.63 0.49 -11.55
CA ARG A 88 -8.51 -0.52 -10.93
C ARG A 88 -7.70 -1.61 -10.22
N LEU A 89 -6.65 -2.12 -10.87
CA LEU A 89 -5.75 -3.11 -10.27
C LEU A 89 -4.98 -2.53 -9.08
N ARG A 90 -4.50 -1.29 -9.16
CA ARG A 90 -3.86 -0.58 -8.03
C ARG A 90 -4.80 -0.48 -6.83
N ARG A 91 -6.04 -0.03 -7.04
CA ARG A 91 -7.08 0.06 -5.99
C ARG A 91 -7.45 -1.31 -5.42
N GLN A 92 -7.48 -2.37 -6.22
CA GLN A 92 -7.75 -3.72 -5.73
C GLN A 92 -6.57 -4.27 -4.91
N LYS A 93 -5.31 -4.04 -5.33
CA LYS A 93 -4.12 -4.37 -4.53
C LYS A 93 -4.10 -3.63 -3.20
N GLU A 94 -4.41 -2.34 -3.21
CA GLU A 94 -4.55 -1.50 -2.01
C GLU A 94 -5.63 -2.06 -1.06
N ARG A 95 -6.84 -2.33 -1.58
CA ARG A 95 -7.94 -2.95 -0.82
C ARG A 95 -7.56 -4.31 -0.22
N ASN A 96 -6.91 -5.17 -0.99
CA ASN A 96 -6.45 -6.48 -0.52
C ASN A 96 -5.42 -6.34 0.61
N GLY A 97 -4.53 -5.35 0.53
CA GLY A 97 -3.58 -5.02 1.61
C GLY A 97 -4.28 -4.62 2.91
N TYR A 98 -5.28 -3.74 2.86
CA TYR A 98 -6.09 -3.38 4.03
C TYR A 98 -6.89 -4.56 4.61
N LEU A 99 -7.41 -5.47 3.77
CA LEU A 99 -8.11 -6.67 4.23
C LEU A 99 -7.16 -7.67 4.90
N ALA A 100 -5.98 -7.91 4.32
CA ALA A 100 -4.94 -8.74 4.93
C ALA A 100 -4.49 -8.15 6.28
N LEU A 101 -4.22 -6.84 6.33
CA LEU A 101 -3.87 -6.16 7.58
C LEU A 101 -4.99 -6.28 8.64
N HIS A 102 -6.26 -6.03 8.28
CA HIS A 102 -7.39 -6.16 9.20
C HIS A 102 -7.53 -7.58 9.79
N SER A 103 -7.20 -8.62 9.02
CA SER A 103 -7.23 -10.01 9.50
C SER A 103 -6.17 -10.36 10.56
N LEU A 104 -5.18 -9.49 10.76
CA LEU A 104 -4.15 -9.62 11.81
C LEU A 104 -4.46 -8.75 13.06
N LEU A 105 -5.54 -7.97 13.05
CA LEU A 105 -5.94 -7.10 14.16
C LEU A 105 -7.04 -7.76 15.00
N PRO A 106 -7.26 -7.29 16.26
CA PRO A 106 -8.36 -7.76 17.08
C PRO A 106 -9.71 -7.66 16.36
N HIS A 107 -10.55 -8.69 16.48
CA HIS A 107 -11.79 -8.86 15.71
C HIS A 107 -12.76 -7.66 15.78
N ASP A 108 -12.76 -6.91 16.90
CA ASP A 108 -13.59 -5.72 17.11
C ASP A 108 -13.10 -4.46 16.35
N THR A 109 -11.95 -4.54 15.67
CA THR A 109 -11.40 -3.43 14.88
C THR A 109 -12.35 -3.03 13.76
N LYS A 110 -12.69 -1.73 13.67
CA LYS A 110 -13.55 -1.21 12.60
C LYS A 110 -12.86 -1.34 11.23
N LYS A 111 -13.66 -1.54 10.19
CA LYS A 111 -13.20 -1.82 8.81
C LYS A 111 -12.87 -0.58 7.98
N ASP A 112 -12.89 0.61 8.57
CA ASP A 112 -12.43 1.84 7.91
C ASP A 112 -10.89 1.95 7.93
N LYS A 113 -10.31 2.57 6.90
CA LYS A 113 -8.85 2.64 6.74
C LYS A 113 -8.14 3.27 7.95
N ASN A 114 -8.74 4.29 8.55
CA ASN A 114 -8.11 5.04 9.63
C ASN A 114 -8.07 4.20 10.91
N SER A 115 -9.17 3.52 11.27
CA SER A 115 -9.18 2.58 12.39
C SER A 115 -8.25 1.39 12.18
N ILE A 116 -8.14 0.86 10.95
CA ILE A 116 -7.19 -0.21 10.62
C ILE A 116 -5.75 0.27 10.85
N MET A 117 -5.36 1.44 10.33
CA MET A 117 -4.01 1.99 10.51
C MET A 117 -3.69 2.31 11.98
N LEU A 118 -4.62 2.91 12.71
CA LEU A 118 -4.44 3.25 14.13
C LEU A 118 -4.31 2.01 15.02
N MET A 119 -5.12 0.98 14.78
CA MET A 119 -5.04 -0.28 15.53
C MET A 119 -3.82 -1.12 15.13
N ALA A 120 -3.37 -1.07 13.88
CA ALA A 120 -2.10 -1.67 13.47
C ALA A 120 -0.90 -1.00 14.17
N ALA A 121 -0.83 0.33 14.21
CA ALA A 121 0.23 1.06 14.91
C ALA A 121 0.24 0.73 16.42
N LYS A 122 -0.93 0.71 17.06
CA LYS A 122 -1.07 0.32 18.47
C LYS A 122 -0.64 -1.12 18.74
N GLN A 123 -1.05 -2.07 17.89
CA GLN A 123 -0.67 -3.48 18.03
C GLN A 123 0.83 -3.71 17.84
N ILE A 124 1.51 -2.97 16.95
CA ILE A 124 2.98 -3.04 16.82
C ILE A 124 3.64 -2.63 18.15
N GLN A 125 3.24 -1.50 18.74
CA GLN A 125 3.78 -1.04 20.04
C GLN A 125 3.50 -2.03 21.18
N GLU A 126 2.30 -2.61 21.22
CA GLU A 126 1.95 -3.64 22.20
C GLU A 126 2.81 -4.90 22.03
N LEU A 127 3.02 -5.37 20.80
CA LEU A 127 3.85 -6.54 20.50
C LEU A 127 5.34 -6.30 20.78
N GLU A 128 5.86 -5.09 20.51
CA GLU A 128 7.23 -4.70 20.85
C GLU A 128 7.46 -4.70 22.37
N MET A 129 6.51 -4.16 23.13
CA MET A 129 6.53 -4.21 24.61
C MET A 129 6.45 -5.66 25.13
N TYR A 130 5.55 -6.48 24.60
CA TYR A 130 5.45 -7.90 25.00
C TYR A 130 6.72 -8.69 24.66
N LYS A 131 7.34 -8.42 23.50
CA LYS A 131 8.60 -9.05 23.08
C LYS A 131 9.72 -8.79 24.08
N GLU A 132 9.92 -7.54 24.51
CA GLU A 132 11.02 -7.22 25.44
C GLU A 132 10.74 -7.74 26.86
N MET A 133 9.48 -7.68 27.34
CA MET A 133 9.11 -8.30 28.62
C MET A 133 9.28 -9.82 28.62
N LEU A 134 8.95 -10.50 27.52
CA LEU A 134 9.17 -11.95 27.37
C LEU A 134 10.66 -12.29 27.27
N LYS A 135 11.46 -11.44 26.61
CA LYS A 135 12.92 -11.59 26.55
C LYS A 135 13.54 -11.49 27.95
N ILE A 136 13.31 -10.41 28.69
CA ILE A 136 13.81 -10.23 30.06
C ILE A 136 13.42 -11.43 30.95
N ARG A 137 12.18 -11.89 30.85
CA ARG A 137 11.70 -13.05 31.61
C ARG A 137 12.34 -14.38 31.18
N ASN A 138 12.68 -14.55 29.90
CA ASN A 138 13.43 -15.72 29.45
C ASN A 138 14.88 -15.65 29.96
N ASP A 139 15.53 -14.49 29.87
CA ASP A 139 16.87 -14.24 30.38
C ASP A 139 16.93 -14.58 31.91
N GLU A 140 15.96 -14.10 32.70
CA GLU A 140 15.78 -14.46 34.13
C GLU A 140 15.60 -15.98 34.37
N ILE A 141 14.91 -16.69 33.45
CA ILE A 141 14.67 -18.14 33.58
C ILE A 141 15.93 -18.92 33.21
N GLU A 142 16.66 -18.51 32.18
CA GLU A 142 17.92 -19.12 31.75
C GLU A 142 19.01 -18.93 32.81
N GLU A 143 19.17 -17.73 33.37
CA GLU A 143 20.05 -17.48 34.52
C GLU A 143 19.71 -18.39 35.72
N ARG A 144 18.41 -18.51 36.05
CA ARG A 144 17.97 -19.36 37.18
C ARG A 144 18.13 -20.85 36.91
N LEU A 145 18.04 -21.30 35.66
CA LEU A 145 18.33 -22.70 35.28
C LEU A 145 19.83 -23.00 35.37
N ALA A 146 20.67 -22.10 34.85
CA ALA A 146 22.13 -22.20 34.94
C ALA A 146 22.60 -22.19 36.41
N ALA A 147 22.12 -21.24 37.22
CA ALA A 147 22.42 -21.15 38.64
C ALA A 147 21.89 -22.34 39.46
N SER A 148 20.79 -22.97 39.04
CA SER A 148 20.26 -24.18 39.67
C SER A 148 21.05 -25.45 39.33
N GLY A 149 22.04 -25.38 38.43
CA GLY A 149 22.82 -26.55 37.99
C GLY A 149 22.03 -27.59 37.18
N ILE A 150 20.77 -27.30 36.82
CA ILE A 150 19.93 -28.15 35.96
C ILE A 150 20.22 -27.80 34.49
N GLY A 151 21.50 -27.81 34.13
CA GLY A 151 21.96 -27.56 32.77
C GLY A 151 21.59 -28.74 31.88
N ASN A 152 20.73 -28.49 30.89
CA ASN A 152 20.21 -29.45 29.89
C ASN A 152 20.25 -30.91 30.33
N VAL A 153 19.42 -31.27 31.33
CA VAL A 153 19.16 -32.67 31.63
C VAL A 153 18.42 -33.26 30.43
N GLU A 154 19.17 -33.93 29.55
CA GLU A 154 18.61 -34.77 28.49
C GLU A 154 17.52 -35.63 29.13
N SER A 155 16.27 -35.41 28.73
CA SER A 155 15.09 -35.94 29.41
C SER A 155 15.05 -37.45 29.22
N THR A 156 15.75 -38.14 30.12
CA THR A 156 16.24 -39.50 29.91
C THR A 156 15.03 -40.40 29.76
N GLN A 157 14.76 -40.88 28.55
CA GLN A 157 13.47 -41.49 28.22
C GLN A 157 13.39 -42.88 28.87
N ILE A 158 12.99 -42.92 30.14
CA ILE A 158 12.77 -44.17 30.88
C ILE A 158 11.60 -44.90 30.21
N ARG A 159 11.92 -45.86 29.36
CA ARG A 159 10.96 -46.80 28.81
C ARG A 159 10.62 -47.81 29.91
N ILE A 160 9.34 -47.87 30.24
CA ILE A 160 8.80 -48.79 31.24
C ILE A 160 7.76 -49.64 30.53
N GLU A 161 8.17 -50.85 30.18
CA GLU A 161 7.28 -51.90 29.70
C GLU A 161 6.75 -52.67 30.92
N VAL A 162 5.49 -53.07 30.86
CA VAL A 162 4.74 -53.65 31.98
C VAL A 162 4.07 -54.90 31.45
N ASP A 163 4.49 -56.07 31.92
CA ASP A 163 3.94 -57.34 31.48
C ASP A 163 2.52 -57.53 32.05
N ASN A 164 1.54 -57.52 31.15
CA ASN A 164 0.13 -57.80 31.45
C ASN A 164 -0.49 -56.92 32.57
N PRO A 165 -0.58 -55.58 32.38
CA PRO A 165 -1.22 -54.69 33.34
C PRO A 165 -2.69 -55.10 33.55
N THR A 166 -3.00 -55.48 34.79
CA THR A 166 -4.33 -55.97 35.18
C THR A 166 -5.25 -54.81 35.58
N SER A 167 -4.66 -53.67 35.96
CA SER A 167 -5.33 -52.41 36.27
C SER A 167 -4.64 -51.23 35.59
N ARG A 168 -5.42 -50.16 35.33
CA ARG A 168 -4.92 -48.92 34.70
C ARG A 168 -3.81 -48.23 35.51
N VAL A 169 -3.73 -48.48 36.81
CA VAL A 169 -2.73 -47.87 37.70
C VAL A 169 -1.40 -48.63 37.76
N ASP A 170 -1.33 -49.88 37.27
CA ASP A 170 -0.11 -50.70 37.41
C ASP A 170 1.12 -50.04 36.76
N PRO A 171 1.03 -49.48 35.53
CA PRO A 171 2.16 -48.75 34.95
C PRO A 171 2.54 -47.48 35.72
N MET A 172 1.57 -46.82 36.39
CA MET A 172 1.86 -45.65 37.22
C MET A 172 2.60 -46.06 38.51
N ILE A 173 2.27 -47.22 39.06
CA ILE A 173 2.95 -47.81 40.22
C ILE A 173 4.39 -48.19 39.84
N ASP A 174 4.62 -48.77 38.66
CA ASP A 174 5.97 -49.15 38.24
C ASP A 174 6.85 -47.95 37.84
N VAL A 175 6.26 -46.88 37.26
CA VAL A 175 6.92 -45.57 37.14
C VAL A 175 7.38 -45.07 38.53
N LEU A 176 6.52 -45.14 39.55
CA LEU A 176 6.86 -44.68 40.90
C LEU A 176 7.90 -45.58 41.59
N LYS A 177 7.89 -46.90 41.38
CA LYS A 177 8.96 -47.81 41.83
C LYS A 177 10.29 -47.47 41.16
N CYS A 178 10.29 -47.26 39.84
CA CYS A 178 11.48 -46.91 39.07
C CYS A 178 12.11 -45.61 39.56
N LEU A 179 11.31 -44.54 39.68
CA LEU A 179 11.75 -43.24 40.21
C LEU A 179 12.27 -43.34 41.65
N LYS A 180 11.65 -44.15 42.50
CA LYS A 180 12.13 -44.41 43.87
C LYS A 180 13.48 -45.12 43.88
N ASN A 181 13.68 -46.13 43.04
CA ASN A 181 14.94 -46.86 42.92
C ASN A 181 16.07 -45.98 42.35
N LEU A 182 15.74 -45.02 41.48
CA LEU A 182 16.63 -43.96 40.99
C LEU A 182 16.96 -42.87 42.03
N GLY A 183 16.48 -42.99 43.28
CA GLY A 183 16.79 -42.05 44.36
C GLY A 183 16.03 -40.71 44.27
N SER A 184 14.93 -40.65 43.53
CA SER A 184 14.14 -39.42 43.36
C SER A 184 13.59 -38.90 44.69
N LYS A 185 13.95 -37.66 45.05
CA LYS A 185 13.42 -37.00 46.26
C LYS A 185 11.96 -36.63 46.07
N THR A 186 11.05 -37.34 46.72
CA THR A 186 9.61 -37.05 46.73
C THR A 186 9.32 -35.74 47.46
N ARG A 187 8.90 -34.69 46.73
CA ARG A 187 8.31 -33.49 47.34
C ARG A 187 6.82 -33.68 47.56
N SER A 188 6.30 -33.24 48.70
CA SER A 188 4.85 -33.07 48.84
C SER A 188 4.40 -31.88 47.98
N ILE A 189 3.27 -32.02 47.30
CA ILE A 189 2.58 -30.92 46.63
C ILE A 189 1.42 -30.52 47.55
N ARG A 190 1.28 -29.21 47.80
CA ARG A 190 0.34 -28.62 48.75
C ARG A 190 -0.49 -27.55 48.05
#